data_AF-A0A232LRE4-F1
#
_entry.id   AF-A0A232LRE4-F1
#
_cell.length_a   1.000
_cell.length_b   1.000
_cell.length_c   1.000
_cell.angle_alpha   90.00
_cell.angle_beta   90.00
_cell.angle_gamma   90.00
#
_symmetry.space_group_name_H-M   'P 1'
#
loop_
_entity.id
_entity.type
_entity.pdbx_description
1 polymer ?
#
loop_
_entity_poly.entity_id
_entity_poly.type
_entity_poly.pdbx_seq_one_letter_code
_entity_poly.pdbx_strand_id
1 'polypeptide(L)'
;MSKFASKFSSWDNLFTLTSTELRELGIEPTRQRRYLLRQREKFRRGVYGPGGDLIHVVDGVAQLRVAEVPIKTAGGDAGNSGSTPMTIASATLSPGMKRIIVNLPATETSSQHDPSHPPKKFAKMKIYRGSMIRGPFLQPIKGSNGSAALIKVQEGMWEDKRGQKVDGGERRRAEVRAKRRSKEGGK
;
A
#
# COMPACT_ATOMS: atom_id res chain seq x y z
N MET A 1 -2.99 14.08 -9.46
CA MET A 1 -2.54 13.60 -10.80
C MET A 1 -3.72 13.26 -11.71
N SER A 2 -4.84 12.85 -11.11
CA SER A 2 -6.18 12.69 -11.72
C SER A 2 -6.54 13.72 -12.79
N LYS A 3 -6.27 15.01 -12.58
CA LYS A 3 -6.56 16.10 -13.54
C LYS A 3 -5.99 15.92 -14.96
N PHE A 4 -4.96 15.09 -15.15
CA PHE A 4 -4.39 14.82 -16.48
C PHE A 4 -4.89 13.54 -17.12
N ALA A 5 -5.82 12.81 -16.48
CA ALA A 5 -6.29 11.53 -16.98
C ALA A 5 -6.87 11.65 -18.40
N SER A 6 -7.63 12.71 -18.68
CA SER A 6 -8.22 12.98 -20.00
C SER A 6 -7.20 13.29 -21.11
N LYS A 7 -5.93 13.52 -20.76
CA LYS A 7 -4.86 13.75 -21.74
C LYS A 7 -4.30 12.45 -22.33
N PHE A 8 -4.60 11.30 -21.72
CA PHE A 8 -4.20 9.99 -22.20
C PHE A 8 -5.39 9.31 -22.87
N SER A 9 -5.27 9.00 -24.16
CA SER A 9 -6.29 8.29 -24.91
C SER A 9 -6.28 6.77 -24.70
N SER A 10 -5.13 6.19 -24.30
CA SER A 10 -4.99 4.76 -24.04
C SER A 10 -4.04 4.50 -22.87
N TRP A 11 -4.11 3.28 -22.32
CA TRP A 11 -3.18 2.83 -21.30
C TRP A 11 -1.73 2.75 -21.83
N ASP A 12 -1.57 2.32 -23.07
CA ASP A 12 -0.24 2.20 -23.70
C ASP A 12 0.46 3.56 -23.82
N ASN A 13 -0.30 4.62 -24.11
CA ASN A 13 0.23 5.97 -24.19
C ASN A 13 0.91 6.42 -22.88
N LEU A 14 0.39 5.99 -21.73
CA LEU A 14 1.02 6.27 -20.44
C LEU A 14 2.43 5.66 -20.35
N PHE A 15 2.64 4.50 -20.98
CA PHE A 15 3.89 3.74 -20.94
C PHE A 15 4.80 3.92 -22.15
N THR A 16 4.41 4.66 -23.18
CA THR A 16 5.25 4.93 -24.35
C THR A 16 5.77 6.37 -24.33
N LEU A 17 4.90 7.34 -24.08
CA LEU A 17 5.18 8.77 -24.24
C LEU A 17 6.43 9.26 -23.47
N THR A 18 7.18 10.14 -24.11
CA THR A 18 8.42 10.74 -23.63
C THR A 18 8.17 12.06 -22.89
N SER A 19 9.20 12.61 -22.23
CA SER A 19 9.08 13.88 -21.50
C SER A 19 8.72 15.07 -22.40
N THR A 20 9.12 15.08 -23.68
CA THR A 20 8.77 16.14 -24.63
C THR A 20 7.31 16.04 -25.05
N GLU A 21 6.86 14.84 -25.41
CA GLU A 21 5.47 14.60 -25.82
C GLU A 21 4.49 14.85 -24.66
N LEU A 22 4.83 14.43 -23.43
CA LEU A 22 4.03 14.74 -22.24
C LEU A 22 3.94 16.25 -21.97
N ARG A 23 4.95 17.04 -22.37
CA ARG A 23 4.89 18.51 -22.30
C ARG A 23 3.88 19.05 -23.31
N GLU A 24 3.94 18.58 -24.54
CA GLU A 24 3.05 19.00 -25.64
C GLU A 24 1.59 18.67 -25.36
N LEU A 25 1.32 17.55 -24.67
CA LEU A 25 -0.01 17.19 -24.16
C LEU A 25 -0.50 18.09 -23.00
N GLY A 26 0.35 19.00 -22.50
CA GLY A 26 0.02 19.96 -21.44
C GLY A 26 0.20 19.43 -20.02
N ILE A 27 1.03 18.40 -19.80
CA ILE A 27 1.33 17.89 -18.44
C ILE A 27 2.36 18.79 -17.78
N GLU A 28 1.85 19.87 -17.19
CA GLU A 28 2.61 20.92 -16.54
C GLU A 28 2.13 21.17 -15.09
N PRO A 29 3.03 21.54 -14.16
CA PRO A 29 4.44 21.92 -14.35
C PRO A 29 5.39 20.73 -14.49
N THR A 30 6.64 20.97 -14.93
CA THR A 30 7.72 19.97 -15.10
C THR A 30 7.86 18.99 -13.94
N ARG A 31 7.61 19.42 -12.70
CA ARG A 31 7.65 18.55 -11.51
C ARG A 31 6.61 17.43 -11.59
N GLN A 32 5.41 17.71 -12.10
CA GLN A 32 4.34 16.73 -12.24
C GLN A 32 4.70 15.70 -13.32
N ARG A 33 5.26 16.15 -14.44
CA ARG A 33 5.79 15.28 -15.50
C ARG A 33 6.91 14.34 -15.02
N ARG A 34 7.92 14.88 -14.32
CA ARG A 34 8.99 14.06 -13.72
C ARG A 34 8.46 13.07 -12.70
N TYR A 35 7.47 13.48 -11.90
CA TYR A 35 6.83 12.61 -10.93
C TYR A 35 6.10 11.44 -11.61
N LEU A 36 5.35 11.70 -12.68
CA LEU A 36 4.67 10.65 -13.47
C LEU A 36 5.66 9.64 -14.04
N LEU A 37 6.71 10.11 -14.71
CA LEU A 37 7.75 9.24 -15.29
C LEU A 37 8.43 8.37 -14.22
N ARG A 38 8.70 8.93 -13.04
CA ARG A 38 9.22 8.17 -11.90
C ARG A 38 8.27 7.07 -11.44
N GLN A 39 6.97 7.35 -11.35
CA GLN A 39 5.98 6.36 -10.94
C GLN A 39 5.81 5.25 -12.00
N ARG A 40 5.83 5.60 -13.29
CA ARG A 40 5.86 4.65 -14.40
C ARG A 40 7.06 3.69 -14.29
N GLU A 41 8.25 4.22 -14.04
CA GLU A 41 9.44 3.39 -13.92
C GLU A 41 9.40 2.48 -12.69
N LYS A 42 8.89 2.96 -11.55
CA LYS A 42 8.63 2.11 -10.38
C LYS A 42 7.67 0.97 -10.71
N PHE A 43 6.59 1.25 -11.43
CA PHE A 43 5.61 0.25 -11.85
C PHE A 43 6.26 -0.83 -12.74
N ARG A 44 7.05 -0.44 -13.74
CA ARG A 44 7.78 -1.38 -14.61
C ARG A 44 8.73 -2.30 -13.85
N ARG A 45 9.34 -1.80 -12.77
CA ARG A 45 10.23 -2.58 -11.89
C ARG A 45 9.48 -3.44 -10.87
N GLY A 46 8.16 -3.46 -10.91
CA GLY A 46 7.33 -4.17 -9.93
C GLY A 46 7.39 -3.56 -8.52
N VAL A 47 7.83 -2.30 -8.39
CA VAL A 47 7.88 -1.60 -7.09
C VAL A 47 6.53 -0.95 -6.83
N TYR A 48 5.63 -1.76 -6.30
CA TYR A 48 4.26 -1.34 -6.00
C TYR A 48 4.14 -0.64 -4.64
N GLY A 49 3.20 0.30 -4.54
CA GLY A 49 2.75 0.83 -3.27
C GLY A 49 1.73 -0.10 -2.58
N PRO A 50 1.11 0.36 -1.48
CA PRO A 50 0.09 -0.39 -0.78
C PRO A 50 -1.02 -0.88 -1.73
N GLY A 51 -1.21 -2.20 -1.78
CA GLY A 51 -2.29 -2.83 -2.55
C GLY A 51 -2.05 -3.01 -4.05
N GLY A 52 -0.86 -2.69 -4.59
CA GLY A 52 -0.60 -2.82 -6.03
C GLY A 52 -0.30 -4.21 -6.55
N ASP A 53 0.01 -5.11 -5.64
CA ASP A 53 0.32 -6.51 -5.91
C ASP A 53 -0.86 -7.44 -5.60
N LEU A 54 -2.05 -6.86 -5.38
CA LEU A 54 -3.31 -7.55 -5.14
C LEU A 54 -3.89 -8.07 -6.46
N ILE A 55 -4.34 -9.33 -6.45
CA ILE A 55 -4.89 -10.02 -7.62
C ILE A 55 -6.42 -9.91 -7.62
N HIS A 56 -7.05 -10.27 -6.51
CA HIS A 56 -8.50 -10.19 -6.36
C HIS A 56 -8.89 -8.78 -5.93
N VAL A 57 -9.44 -8.01 -6.87
CA VAL A 57 -9.96 -6.65 -6.64
C VAL A 57 -11.29 -6.55 -7.37
N VAL A 58 -12.36 -6.17 -6.65
CA VAL A 58 -13.71 -6.00 -7.19
C VAL A 58 -14.14 -4.56 -6.90
N ASP A 59 -14.51 -3.81 -7.94
CA ASP A 59 -14.93 -2.39 -7.84
C ASP A 59 -13.94 -1.49 -7.07
N GLY A 60 -12.64 -1.74 -7.24
CA GLY A 60 -11.59 -1.00 -6.55
C GLY A 60 -11.51 -1.30 -5.04
N VAL A 61 -12.12 -2.39 -4.58
CA VAL A 61 -12.02 -2.90 -3.21
C VAL A 61 -11.41 -4.29 -3.23
N ALA A 62 -10.49 -4.54 -2.31
CA ALA A 62 -9.93 -5.87 -2.10
C ALA A 62 -10.04 -6.27 -0.63
N GLN A 63 -10.17 -7.57 -0.39
CA GLN A 63 -10.32 -8.13 0.95
C GLN A 63 -9.09 -8.95 1.30
N LEU A 64 -8.46 -8.57 2.41
CA LEU A 64 -7.32 -9.27 2.98
C LEU A 64 -7.76 -10.03 4.23
N ARG A 65 -7.32 -11.29 4.35
CA ARG A 65 -7.54 -12.13 5.55
C ARG A 65 -6.24 -12.78 6.01
N VAL A 66 -6.17 -13.09 7.30
CA VAL A 66 -5.11 -13.94 7.85
C VAL A 66 -5.54 -15.40 7.72
N ALA A 67 -4.69 -16.19 7.07
CA ALA A 67 -4.84 -17.63 6.91
C ALA A 67 -3.69 -18.36 7.62
N GLU A 68 -3.96 -19.55 8.15
CA GLU A 68 -2.94 -20.47 8.62
C GLU A 68 -2.54 -21.41 7.48
N VAL A 69 -1.25 -21.56 7.26
CA VAL A 69 -0.70 -22.43 6.22
C VAL A 69 0.39 -23.33 6.80
N PRO A 70 0.50 -24.58 6.31
CA PRO A 70 1.57 -25.48 6.75
C PRO A 70 2.94 -24.86 6.51
N ILE A 71 3.80 -24.96 7.51
CA ILE A 71 5.22 -24.63 7.34
C ILE A 71 5.83 -25.76 6.53
N LYS A 72 6.04 -25.53 5.23
CA LYS A 72 6.97 -26.36 4.47
C LYS A 72 8.36 -26.11 5.07
N THR A 73 8.83 -26.99 5.94
CA THR A 73 10.24 -27.07 6.29
C THR A 73 10.95 -27.43 4.99
N ALA A 74 11.68 -26.48 4.40
CA ALA A 74 12.59 -26.81 3.31
C ALA A 74 13.48 -27.96 3.82
N GLY A 75 13.55 -29.05 3.04
CA GLY A 75 14.41 -30.19 3.33
C GLY A 75 15.84 -29.73 3.61
N GLY A 76 16.53 -30.47 4.47
CA GLY A 76 17.88 -30.15 4.88
C GLY A 76 18.82 -30.07 3.68
N ASP A 77 19.35 -28.87 3.44
CA ASP A 77 20.67 -28.70 2.86
C ASP A 77 21.48 -27.85 3.85
N ALA A 78 22.47 -28.50 4.44
CA ALA A 78 23.46 -27.86 5.28
C ALA A 78 24.28 -26.89 4.41
N GLY A 79 24.14 -25.60 4.67
CA GLY A 79 25.10 -24.59 4.24
C GLY A 79 24.54 -23.54 3.28
N ASN A 80 23.86 -22.51 3.81
CA ASN A 80 24.28 -21.14 3.56
C ASN A 80 23.57 -20.17 4.52
N SER A 81 24.35 -19.28 5.14
CA SER A 81 23.91 -18.28 6.11
C SER A 81 22.95 -17.25 5.49
N GLY A 82 21.76 -17.12 6.05
CA GLY A 82 20.78 -16.11 5.62
C GLY A 82 19.46 -16.15 6.38
N SER A 83 19.50 -15.84 7.68
CA SER A 83 18.33 -15.57 8.56
C SER A 83 17.13 -16.51 8.39
N THR A 84 17.21 -17.71 8.95
CA THR A 84 16.03 -18.51 9.29
C THR A 84 15.12 -17.70 10.21
N PRO A 85 13.86 -17.38 9.84
CA PRO A 85 12.95 -16.78 10.79
C PRO A 85 12.61 -17.85 11.83
N MET A 86 13.07 -17.64 13.07
CA MET A 86 12.64 -18.38 14.26
C MET A 86 11.13 -18.64 14.18
N THR A 87 10.75 -19.90 14.27
CA THR A 87 9.35 -20.33 14.42
C THR A 87 8.82 -19.76 15.71
N ILE A 88 8.06 -18.66 15.63
CA ILE A 88 7.37 -18.09 16.79
C ILE A 88 6.18 -19.02 17.08
N ALA A 89 6.42 -20.06 17.87
CA ALA A 89 5.36 -20.85 18.45
C ALA A 89 4.46 -19.92 19.27
N SER A 90 3.16 -19.90 18.97
CA SER A 90 2.16 -19.14 19.72
C SER A 90 1.09 -20.11 20.18
N ALA A 91 0.62 -19.97 21.42
CA ALA A 91 -0.43 -20.82 21.99
C ALA A 91 -1.75 -20.84 21.19
N THR A 92 -1.95 -19.88 20.27
CA THR A 92 -3.13 -19.81 19.40
C THR A 92 -2.89 -20.31 17.98
N LEU A 93 -1.67 -20.76 17.65
CA LEU A 93 -1.35 -21.34 16.34
C LEU A 93 -1.50 -22.85 16.40
N SER A 94 -2.07 -23.43 15.36
CA SER A 94 -2.01 -24.87 15.17
C SER A 94 -0.56 -25.33 15.03
N PRO A 95 -0.13 -26.42 15.69
CA PRO A 95 1.24 -26.91 15.57
C PRO A 95 1.62 -27.14 14.10
N GLY A 96 2.80 -26.66 13.69
CA GLY A 96 3.28 -26.78 12.31
C GLY A 96 2.70 -25.78 11.30
N MET A 97 1.86 -24.83 11.75
CA MET A 97 1.30 -23.79 10.89
C MET A 97 1.97 -22.42 11.09
N LYS A 98 1.99 -21.60 10.03
CA LYS A 98 2.33 -20.17 10.09
C LYS A 98 1.17 -19.34 9.56
N ARG A 99 1.05 -18.10 10.05
CA ARG A 99 0.06 -17.14 9.54
C ARG A 99 0.60 -16.34 8.37
N ILE A 100 -0.20 -16.24 7.32
CA ILE A 100 0.05 -15.41 6.15
C ILE A 100 -1.15 -14.52 5.85
N ILE A 101 -0.94 -13.47 5.08
CA ILE A 101 -2.03 -12.63 4.56
C ILE A 101 -2.41 -13.19 3.20
N VAL A 102 -3.69 -13.44 2.98
CA VAL A 102 -4.27 -13.86 1.70
C VAL A 102 -5.19 -12.77 1.17
N ASN A 103 -5.20 -12.59 -0.14
CA ASN A 103 -6.20 -11.77 -0.83
C ASN A 103 -7.27 -12.72 -1.36
N LEU A 104 -8.50 -12.55 -0.89
CA LEU A 104 -9.62 -13.41 -1.23
C LEU A 104 -10.71 -12.58 -1.93
N PRO A 105 -11.48 -13.19 -2.85
CA PRO A 105 -12.63 -12.51 -3.43
C PRO A 105 -13.66 -12.18 -2.34
N ALA A 106 -14.40 -11.07 -2.52
CA ALA A 106 -15.32 -10.55 -1.51
C ALA A 106 -16.47 -11.51 -1.14
N THR A 107 -16.75 -12.49 -2.00
CA THR A 107 -17.76 -13.54 -1.82
C THR A 107 -17.30 -14.64 -0.85
N GLU A 108 -16.00 -14.80 -0.62
CA GLU A 108 -15.45 -15.90 0.16
C GLU A 108 -15.07 -15.45 1.59
N THR A 109 -15.73 -16.05 2.58
CA THR A 109 -15.41 -15.84 3.99
C THR A 109 -14.35 -16.81 4.51
N SER A 110 -14.11 -17.91 3.78
CA SER A 110 -13.15 -18.94 4.12
C SER A 110 -11.72 -18.41 4.00
N SER A 111 -11.01 -18.33 5.12
CA SER A 111 -9.58 -17.99 5.18
C SER A 111 -8.67 -19.12 4.65
N GLN A 112 -9.14 -19.93 3.70
CA GLN A 112 -8.34 -21.01 3.15
C GLN A 112 -7.40 -20.47 2.08
N HIS A 113 -6.14 -20.85 2.20
CA HIS A 113 -5.13 -20.57 1.19
C HIS A 113 -5.11 -21.73 0.21
N ASP A 114 -5.20 -21.43 -1.09
CA ASP A 114 -4.92 -22.41 -2.13
C ASP A 114 -3.44 -22.82 -2.06
N PRO A 115 -3.12 -24.09 -1.73
CA PRO A 115 -1.73 -24.56 -1.62
C PRO A 115 -0.98 -24.58 -2.95
N SER A 116 -1.68 -24.42 -4.09
CA SER A 116 -1.09 -24.29 -5.42
C SER A 116 -0.29 -23.00 -5.59
N HIS A 117 -0.72 -21.93 -4.90
CA HIS A 117 -0.05 -20.64 -4.99
C HIS A 117 0.94 -20.44 -3.83
N PRO A 118 2.22 -20.07 -4.09
CA PRO A 118 3.16 -19.82 -3.01
C PRO A 118 2.69 -18.64 -2.15
N PRO A 119 2.96 -18.67 -0.83
CA PRO A 119 2.55 -17.62 0.08
C PRO A 119 3.21 -16.28 -0.31
N LYS A 120 2.39 -15.34 -0.80
CA LYS A 120 2.83 -14.02 -1.26
C LYS A 120 2.84 -13.04 -0.09
N LYS A 121 3.90 -12.23 0.01
CA LYS A 121 3.94 -11.08 0.91
C LYS A 121 3.38 -9.86 0.18
N PHE A 122 2.32 -9.26 0.71
CA PHE A 122 1.73 -8.06 0.14
C PHE A 122 2.49 -6.78 0.53
N ALA A 123 2.65 -5.87 -0.43
CA ALA A 123 3.39 -4.63 -0.25
C ALA A 123 2.83 -3.79 0.92
N LYS A 124 3.69 -3.47 1.89
CA LYS A 124 3.39 -2.64 3.08
C LYS A 124 2.32 -3.23 4.03
N MET A 125 1.98 -4.50 3.90
CA MET A 125 1.08 -5.21 4.80
C MET A 125 1.87 -6.16 5.71
N LYS A 126 1.46 -6.24 6.98
CA LYS A 126 2.06 -7.14 7.95
C LYS A 126 1.04 -7.67 8.96
N ILE A 127 1.34 -8.82 9.54
CA ILE A 127 0.60 -9.35 10.69
C ILE A 127 1.20 -8.76 11.96
N TYR A 128 0.35 -8.32 12.87
CA TYR A 128 0.67 -7.69 14.14
C TYR A 128 -0.05 -8.44 15.27
N ARG A 129 0.58 -8.54 16.45
CA ARG A 129 0.01 -9.24 17.63
C ARG A 129 -0.57 -10.64 17.29
N GLY A 130 0.13 -11.38 16.43
CA GLY A 130 -0.22 -12.76 16.07
C GLY A 130 -1.33 -12.91 15.03
N SER A 131 -2.44 -12.14 15.08
CA SER A 131 -3.61 -12.35 14.19
C SER A 131 -4.11 -11.09 13.49
N MET A 132 -3.65 -9.90 13.88
CA MET A 132 -4.20 -8.64 13.39
C MET A 132 -3.47 -8.17 12.13
N ILE A 133 -4.18 -7.91 11.04
CA ILE A 133 -3.58 -7.31 9.84
C ILE A 133 -3.36 -5.82 10.09
N ARG A 134 -2.15 -5.34 9.77
CA ARG A 134 -1.81 -3.92 9.85
C ARG A 134 -1.12 -3.45 8.59
N GLY A 135 -1.53 -2.28 8.12
CA GLY A 135 -0.98 -1.63 6.94
C GLY A 135 -1.69 -0.32 6.67
N PRO A 136 -1.14 0.53 5.79
CA PRO A 136 -1.76 1.78 5.43
C PRO A 136 -3.07 1.52 4.66
N PHE A 137 -4.07 2.38 4.87
CA PHE A 137 -5.37 2.35 4.16
C PHE A 137 -6.24 1.10 4.40
N LEU A 138 -5.88 0.23 5.34
CA LEU A 138 -6.72 -0.89 5.73
C LEU A 138 -7.89 -0.44 6.61
N GLN A 139 -9.08 -0.94 6.28
CA GLN A 139 -10.30 -0.79 7.04
C GLN A 139 -10.68 -2.15 7.64
N PRO A 140 -10.59 -2.35 8.97
CA PRO A 140 -10.88 -3.65 9.58
C PRO A 140 -12.35 -4.03 9.38
N ILE A 141 -12.60 -5.32 9.14
CA ILE A 141 -13.95 -5.86 9.02
C ILE A 141 -14.49 -6.16 10.43
N LYS A 142 -15.73 -5.75 10.71
CA LYS A 142 -16.38 -6.03 12.00
C LYS A 142 -16.58 -7.54 12.18
N GLY A 143 -16.41 -8.03 13.41
CA GLY A 143 -16.57 -9.46 13.71
C GLY A 143 -15.37 -10.35 13.38
N SER A 144 -14.31 -9.82 12.75
CA SER A 144 -13.12 -10.62 12.39
C SER A 144 -11.98 -10.53 13.40
N ASN A 145 -12.15 -9.86 14.54
CA ASN A 145 -11.09 -9.62 15.54
C ASN A 145 -9.78 -9.06 14.95
N GLY A 146 -9.87 -8.25 13.90
CA GLY A 146 -8.71 -7.66 13.20
C GLY A 146 -7.97 -8.61 12.24
N SER A 147 -8.41 -9.86 12.08
CA SER A 147 -7.84 -10.83 11.13
C SER A 147 -8.27 -10.62 9.68
N ALA A 148 -9.21 -9.70 9.42
CA ALA A 148 -9.67 -9.37 8.10
C ALA A 148 -9.81 -7.85 7.95
N ALA A 149 -9.46 -7.35 6.78
CA ALA A 149 -9.54 -5.93 6.46
C ALA A 149 -9.84 -5.72 4.97
N LEU A 150 -10.53 -4.64 4.67
CA LEU A 150 -10.74 -4.14 3.32
C LEU A 150 -9.69 -3.09 2.99
N ILE A 151 -9.29 -3.03 1.73
CA ILE A 151 -8.52 -1.93 1.17
C ILE A 151 -9.28 -1.39 -0.02
N LYS A 152 -9.63 -0.11 0.04
CA LYS A 152 -10.35 0.60 -1.03
C LYS A 152 -9.39 1.56 -1.73
N VAL A 153 -9.43 1.55 -3.06
CA VAL A 153 -8.69 2.51 -3.90
C VAL A 153 -9.16 3.92 -3.54
N GLN A 154 -8.19 4.76 -3.17
CA GLN A 154 -8.40 6.17 -2.86
C GLN A 154 -7.28 7.01 -3.46
N GLU A 155 -7.55 8.30 -3.68
CA GLU A 155 -6.54 9.21 -4.22
C GLU A 155 -5.35 9.33 -3.26
N GLY A 156 -4.14 9.35 -3.81
CA GLY A 156 -2.92 9.59 -3.04
C GLY A 156 -2.36 8.36 -2.30
N MET A 157 -2.88 7.15 -2.53
CA MET A 157 -2.36 5.95 -1.86
C MET A 157 -0.86 5.73 -2.06
N TRP A 158 -0.35 6.03 -3.26
CA TRP A 158 1.06 5.89 -3.62
C TRP A 158 1.72 7.27 -3.83
N GLU A 159 1.06 8.33 -3.37
CA GLU A 159 1.58 9.67 -3.53
C GLU A 159 2.71 9.95 -2.53
N ASP A 160 3.82 10.48 -3.05
CA ASP A 160 4.91 10.96 -2.20
C ASP A 160 4.52 12.36 -1.71
N LYS A 161 3.87 12.42 -0.54
CA LYS A 161 3.37 13.67 0.07
C LYS A 161 4.50 14.68 0.22
N ARG A 162 4.21 15.93 -0.15
CA ARG A 162 5.16 17.04 0.04
C ARG A 162 5.05 17.58 1.45
N GLY A 163 6.20 17.88 2.05
CA GLY A 163 6.24 18.70 3.26
C GLY A 163 5.58 20.05 3.00
N GLN A 164 4.58 20.39 3.80
CA GLN A 164 3.96 21.70 3.85
C GLN A 164 4.43 22.41 5.12
N LYS A 165 4.70 23.71 5.02
CA LYS A 165 5.05 24.53 6.18
C LYS A 165 3.81 24.73 7.05
N VAL A 166 3.84 24.23 8.28
CA VAL A 166 2.82 24.48 9.29
C VAL A 166 3.01 25.90 9.84
N ASP A 167 1.95 26.71 9.85
CA ASP A 167 1.95 28.08 10.38
C ASP A 167 3.09 28.98 9.82
N GLY A 168 3.35 28.95 8.51
CA GLY A 168 4.43 29.73 7.89
C GLY A 168 5.84 29.14 8.08
N GLY A 169 5.95 28.02 8.79
CA GLY A 169 7.21 27.36 9.13
C GLY A 169 7.86 27.99 10.36
N GLU A 170 8.95 27.38 10.81
CA GLU A 170 9.60 27.67 12.09
C GLU A 170 9.84 29.17 12.33
N ARG A 171 10.43 29.88 11.36
CA ARG A 171 10.77 31.31 11.49
C ARG A 171 9.58 32.25 11.62
N ARG A 172 8.44 31.95 10.98
CA ARG A 172 7.28 32.86 10.94
C ARG A 172 6.13 32.38 11.84
N ARG A 173 6.30 31.28 12.56
CA ARG A 173 5.23 30.65 13.34
C ARG A 173 4.65 31.58 14.39
N ALA A 174 5.49 32.30 15.12
CA ALA A 174 5.05 33.25 16.15
C ALA A 174 4.27 34.42 15.53
N GLU A 175 4.82 35.03 14.48
CA GLU A 175 4.20 36.15 13.76
C GLU A 175 2.83 35.77 13.17
N VAL A 176 2.76 34.64 12.44
CA VAL A 176 1.53 34.15 11.81
C VAL A 176 0.45 33.88 12.86
N ARG A 177 0.82 33.29 14.00
CA ARG A 177 -0.12 33.02 15.10
C ARG A 177 -0.57 34.28 15.82
N ALA A 178 0.32 35.23 16.03
CA ALA A 178 -0.03 36.53 16.62
C ALA A 178 -1.01 37.28 15.71
N LYS A 179 -0.70 37.38 14.42
CA LYS A 179 -1.58 38.02 13.42
C LYS A 179 -2.94 37.33 13.30
N ARG A 180 -2.99 36.00 13.42
CA ARG A 180 -4.26 35.26 13.46
C ARG A 180 -5.08 35.61 14.70
N ARG A 181 -4.47 35.59 15.90
CA ARG A 181 -5.14 35.93 17.17
C ARG A 181 -5.70 37.35 17.16
N SER A 182 -4.95 38.34 16.68
CA SER A 182 -5.42 39.72 16.60
C SER A 182 -6.62 39.91 15.67
N LYS A 183 -6.73 39.11 14.59
CA LYS A 183 -7.90 39.12 13.70
C LYS A 183 -9.12 38.42 14.29
N GLU A 184 -8.90 37.40 15.11
CA GLU A 184 -9.97 36.63 15.75
C GLU A 184 -10.55 37.35 16.97
N GLY A 185 -9.72 37.98 17.80
CA GLY A 185 -10.17 38.75 18.97
C GLY A 185 -10.68 40.17 18.65
N GLY A 186 -10.59 40.60 17.39
CA GLY A 186 -11.17 41.86 16.90
C GLY A 186 -12.54 41.69 16.22
N LYS A 187 -13.10 40.48 16.25
CA LYS A 187 -14.50 40.19 15.96
C LYS A 187 -15.26 40.04 17.27
#